data_AF-A0A843H1W6-F1
#
_entry.id   AF-A0A843H1W6-F1
#
_cell.length_a   1.000
_cell.length_b   1.000
_cell.length_c   1.000
_cell.angle_alpha   90.00
_cell.angle_beta   90.00
_cell.angle_gamma   90.00
#
_symmetry.space_group_name_H-M   'P 1'
#
loop_
_entity.id
_entity.type
_entity.pdbx_description
1 polymer ?
#
loop_
_entity_poly.entity_id
_entity_poly.type
_entity_poly.pdbx_seq_one_letter_code
_entity_poly.pdbx_strand_id
1 'polypeptide(L)'
;MIAGQRLIASDGYEVALFPMPYLYMTQDEGGDYSHQGTYNIDFIGWGANGRIYNAPIYAPCTMKVMQYYSGYSNGNTVAFQSVNKVHLPNGQLDYLTIEFAHDSNPPVTTVGSIVQQGDLCYHTGTYGYVTGDHVHTCVGQGVWQGSTSRPPNNNYDLVNRIHYWDGVFVNNTVIVDGYGHPWKSWTDPSPPLGSLKSHFPWVLYARKLRHQ
;
A
#
# COMPACT_ATOMS: atom_id res chain seq x y z
N MET A 1 1.39 -3.20 6.72
CA MET A 1 0.23 -2.77 7.53
C MET A 1 -0.81 -3.88 7.61
N ILE A 2 -1.72 -3.83 8.58
CA ILE A 2 -2.87 -4.75 8.69
C ILE A 2 -4.17 -4.13 8.18
N ALA A 3 -5.17 -4.97 7.91
CA ALA A 3 -6.51 -4.54 7.48
C ALA A 3 -7.12 -3.50 8.43
N GLY A 4 -7.67 -2.42 7.88
CA GLY A 4 -8.30 -1.36 8.66
C GLY A 4 -7.34 -0.45 9.44
N GLN A 5 -6.02 -0.68 9.38
CA GLN A 5 -5.04 0.16 10.07
C GLN A 5 -5.17 1.62 9.63
N ARG A 6 -5.07 2.53 10.60
CA ARG A 6 -4.99 3.99 10.42
C ARG A 6 -3.84 4.49 11.28
N LEU A 7 -3.01 5.39 10.75
CA LEU A 7 -1.91 6.03 11.44
C LEU A 7 -1.81 7.49 11.01
N ILE A 8 -2.30 8.37 11.89
CA ILE A 8 -2.22 9.83 11.75
C ILE A 8 -1.16 10.31 12.73
N ALA A 9 -0.31 11.25 12.32
CA ALA A 9 0.71 11.89 13.14
C ALA A 9 0.12 13.05 13.97
N SER A 10 0.85 13.52 14.98
CA SER A 10 0.37 14.58 15.90
C SER A 10 0.00 15.91 15.22
N ASP A 11 0.52 16.16 14.03
CA ASP A 11 0.21 17.32 13.17
C ASP A 11 -1.05 17.14 12.29
N GLY A 12 -1.70 15.98 12.35
CA GLY A 12 -2.94 15.68 11.63
C GLY A 12 -2.77 15.07 10.24
N TYR A 13 -1.54 14.86 9.76
CA TYR A 13 -1.29 14.18 8.49
C TYR A 13 -1.20 12.66 8.66
N GLU A 14 -1.64 11.91 7.66
CA GLU A 14 -1.44 10.45 7.64
C GLU A 14 0.04 10.11 7.43
N VAL A 15 0.46 8.98 8.00
CA VAL A 15 1.78 8.39 7.76
C VAL A 15 1.63 7.36 6.63
N ALA A 16 2.48 7.42 5.60
CA ALA A 16 2.45 6.45 4.50
C ALA A 16 2.89 5.06 4.98
N LEU A 17 2.03 4.04 4.83
CA LEU A 17 2.29 2.69 5.34
C LEU A 17 2.51 1.66 4.23
N PHE A 18 3.41 0.70 4.47
CA PHE A 18 3.62 -0.42 3.56
C PHE A 18 2.33 -1.25 3.43
N PRO A 19 1.82 -1.50 2.20
CA PRO A 19 0.42 -1.83 1.97
C PRO A 19 0.02 -3.28 2.30
N MET A 20 0.97 -4.14 2.66
CA MET A 20 0.73 -5.56 2.96
C MET A 20 1.13 -5.91 4.41
N PRO A 21 0.56 -6.94 5.04
CA PRO A 21 0.92 -7.33 6.42
C PRO A 21 2.28 -8.02 6.55
N TYR A 22 2.80 -8.57 5.45
CA TYR A 22 4.12 -9.17 5.35
C TYR A 22 4.86 -8.54 4.17
N LEU A 23 6.11 -8.13 4.41
CA LEU A 23 7.01 -7.65 3.37
C LEU A 23 7.91 -8.81 2.97
N TYR A 24 7.63 -9.38 1.80
CA TYR A 24 8.43 -10.43 1.18
C TYR A 24 8.62 -10.05 -0.28
N MET A 25 9.83 -9.58 -0.60
CA MET A 25 10.28 -9.26 -1.95
C MET A 25 10.67 -10.53 -2.71
N THR A 26 10.42 -10.56 -4.02
CA THR A 26 10.91 -11.61 -4.94
C THR A 26 11.72 -11.08 -6.12
N GLN A 27 11.58 -9.79 -6.43
CA GLN A 27 12.44 -9.09 -7.38
C GLN A 27 12.62 -7.65 -6.92
N ASP A 28 13.86 -7.17 -6.98
CA ASP A 28 14.28 -5.87 -6.47
C ASP A 28 14.29 -4.78 -7.55
N GLU A 29 14.50 -3.54 -7.13
CA GLU A 29 14.79 -2.41 -8.02
C GLU A 29 15.99 -2.74 -8.92
N GLY A 30 15.88 -2.46 -10.22
CA GLY A 30 16.93 -2.76 -11.19
C GLY A 30 17.14 -4.25 -11.54
N GLY A 31 16.35 -5.17 -10.97
CA GLY A 31 16.49 -6.62 -11.15
C GLY A 31 16.56 -7.14 -12.59
N ASP A 32 17.40 -8.16 -12.81
CA ASP A 32 17.77 -8.68 -14.14
C ASP A 32 16.69 -9.49 -14.88
N TYR A 33 15.53 -9.76 -14.27
CA TYR A 33 14.45 -10.47 -14.96
C TYR A 33 13.54 -9.50 -15.75
N SER A 34 13.02 -8.46 -15.08
CA SER A 34 12.11 -7.48 -15.70
C SER A 34 12.22 -6.05 -15.16
N HIS A 35 13.14 -5.76 -14.23
CA HIS A 35 13.17 -4.47 -13.50
C HIS A 35 14.34 -3.56 -13.88
N GLN A 36 15.16 -3.92 -14.86
CA GLN A 36 16.35 -3.13 -15.23
C GLN A 36 15.98 -1.67 -15.55
N GLY A 37 16.69 -0.74 -14.91
CA GLY A 37 16.47 0.70 -15.08
C GLY A 37 15.28 1.29 -14.31
N THR A 38 14.54 0.48 -13.55
CA THR A 38 13.32 0.88 -12.81
C THR A 38 13.48 0.75 -11.29
N TYR A 39 12.64 1.47 -10.55
CA TYR A 39 12.44 1.30 -9.10
C TYR A 39 11.18 0.44 -8.81
N ASN A 40 10.88 -0.49 -9.72
CA ASN A 40 9.82 -1.47 -9.52
C ASN A 40 10.30 -2.57 -8.57
N ILE A 41 9.39 -3.07 -7.74
CA ILE A 41 9.61 -4.19 -6.81
C ILE A 41 8.43 -5.16 -6.94
N ASP A 42 8.74 -6.46 -6.90
CA ASP A 42 7.73 -7.52 -6.83
C ASP A 42 7.60 -8.00 -5.39
N PHE A 43 6.40 -7.87 -4.81
CA PHE A 43 6.08 -8.41 -3.48
C PHE A 43 5.11 -9.59 -3.57
N ILE A 44 5.23 -10.51 -2.61
CA ILE A 44 4.39 -11.71 -2.56
C ILE A 44 3.51 -11.79 -1.32
N GLY A 45 2.35 -12.42 -1.50
CA GLY A 45 1.44 -12.73 -0.40
C GLY A 45 2.06 -13.75 0.55
N TRP A 46 2.13 -13.41 1.84
CA TRP A 46 2.68 -14.27 2.88
C TRP A 46 1.86 -14.20 4.18
N GLY A 47 1.99 -15.23 5.00
CA GLY A 47 1.40 -15.33 6.32
C GLY A 47 2.20 -16.26 7.23
N ALA A 48 1.80 -16.40 8.49
CA ALA A 48 2.47 -17.28 9.46
C ALA A 48 2.59 -18.74 9.00
N ASN A 49 1.69 -19.20 8.11
CA ASN A 49 1.66 -20.56 7.56
C ASN A 49 2.24 -20.65 6.13
N GLY A 50 2.96 -19.62 5.66
CA GLY A 50 3.59 -19.59 4.34
C GLY A 50 2.86 -18.75 3.30
N ARG A 51 2.96 -19.17 2.03
CA ARG A 51 2.49 -18.42 0.85
C ARG A 51 0.97 -18.21 0.86
N ILE A 52 0.55 -16.99 0.54
CA ILE A 52 -0.84 -16.62 0.24
C ILE A 52 -0.93 -16.21 -1.24
N TYR A 53 -1.97 -16.67 -1.91
CA TYR A 53 -2.35 -16.30 -3.29
C TYR A 53 -3.53 -15.32 -3.25
N ASN A 54 -3.63 -14.41 -4.22
CA ASN A 54 -4.61 -13.32 -4.22
C ASN A 54 -4.63 -12.55 -2.89
N ALA A 55 -3.44 -12.24 -2.36
CA ALA A 55 -3.28 -11.66 -1.04
C ALA A 55 -3.72 -10.19 -1.03
N PRO A 56 -4.43 -9.74 0.01
CA PRO A 56 -4.99 -8.39 0.05
C PRO A 56 -3.90 -7.32 0.19
N ILE A 57 -4.10 -6.22 -0.53
CA ILE A 57 -3.26 -5.03 -0.51
C ILE A 57 -4.14 -3.86 -0.06
N TYR A 58 -3.72 -3.22 1.02
CA TYR A 58 -4.43 -2.12 1.64
C TYR A 58 -3.83 -0.78 1.20
N ALA A 59 -4.65 0.26 1.14
CA ALA A 59 -4.15 1.58 0.76
C ALA A 59 -3.06 2.06 1.76
N PRO A 60 -1.94 2.67 1.33
CA PRO A 60 -0.89 3.15 2.25
C PRO A 60 -1.33 4.29 3.18
N CYS A 61 -2.23 5.12 2.67
CA CYS A 61 -2.84 6.31 3.25
C CYS A 61 -4.10 6.60 2.42
N THR A 62 -4.90 7.61 2.74
CA THR A 62 -6.12 7.88 1.97
C THR A 62 -5.76 8.25 0.53
N MET A 63 -6.06 7.34 -0.42
CA MET A 63 -5.67 7.43 -1.83
C MET A 63 -6.85 7.76 -2.73
N LYS A 64 -6.54 8.37 -3.88
CA LYS A 64 -7.42 8.57 -5.04
C LYS A 64 -6.88 7.79 -6.24
N VAL A 65 -7.76 7.11 -6.97
CA VAL A 65 -7.40 6.50 -8.26
C VAL A 65 -7.11 7.62 -9.28
N MET A 66 -5.91 7.63 -9.82
CA MET A 66 -5.45 8.59 -10.82
C MET A 66 -5.59 8.06 -12.24
N GLN A 67 -5.36 6.76 -12.43
CA GLN A 67 -5.45 6.10 -13.73
C GLN A 67 -5.66 4.60 -13.57
N TYR A 68 -6.35 3.97 -14.53
CA TYR A 68 -6.47 2.52 -14.64
C TYR A 68 -6.09 2.06 -16.04
N TYR A 69 -5.04 1.24 -16.11
CA TYR A 69 -4.54 0.63 -17.33
C TYR A 69 -5.07 -0.80 -17.42
N SER A 70 -6.30 -0.95 -17.91
CA SER A 70 -6.92 -2.27 -18.07
C SER A 70 -6.24 -3.13 -19.15
N GLY A 71 -6.40 -4.45 -19.04
CA GLY A 71 -6.08 -5.39 -20.10
C GLY A 71 -4.73 -6.10 -19.92
N TYR A 72 -4.59 -7.23 -20.63
CA TYR A 72 -3.55 -8.22 -20.37
C TYR A 72 -2.11 -7.68 -20.47
N SER A 73 -1.82 -6.84 -21.47
CA SER A 73 -0.49 -6.22 -21.62
C SER A 73 -0.12 -5.25 -20.51
N ASN A 74 -1.12 -4.72 -19.79
CA ASN A 74 -0.96 -3.74 -18.73
C ASN A 74 -1.12 -4.37 -17.34
N GLY A 75 -1.32 -5.68 -17.22
CA GLY A 75 -1.50 -6.35 -15.93
C GLY A 75 -2.65 -5.82 -15.07
N ASN A 76 -3.63 -5.11 -15.64
CA ASN A 76 -4.63 -4.33 -14.89
C ASN A 76 -4.02 -3.33 -13.89
N THR A 77 -2.93 -2.64 -14.25
CA THR A 77 -2.29 -1.65 -13.37
C THR A 77 -3.25 -0.55 -12.95
N VAL A 78 -3.37 -0.29 -11.65
CA VAL A 78 -4.07 0.87 -11.10
C VAL A 78 -3.05 1.81 -10.44
N ALA A 79 -3.10 3.07 -10.85
CA ALA A 79 -2.30 4.15 -10.29
C ALA A 79 -3.09 4.94 -9.25
N PHE A 80 -2.47 5.20 -8.11
CA PHE A 80 -3.03 5.93 -6.99
C PHE A 80 -2.15 7.12 -6.61
N GLN A 81 -2.77 8.18 -6.07
CA GLN A 81 -2.10 9.28 -5.39
C GLN A 81 -2.79 9.57 -4.06
N SER A 82 -2.04 9.95 -3.02
CA SER A 82 -2.63 10.41 -1.76
C SER A 82 -3.52 11.64 -1.97
N VAL A 83 -4.62 11.75 -1.23
CA VAL A 83 -5.56 12.89 -1.32
C VAL A 83 -5.01 14.17 -0.67
N ASN A 84 -4.04 14.01 0.22
CA ASN A 84 -3.33 15.06 0.94
C ASN A 84 -1.85 14.66 1.06
N LYS A 85 -1.01 15.56 1.59
CA LYS A 85 0.35 15.22 2.00
C LYS A 85 0.36 14.17 3.11
N VAL A 86 1.43 13.37 3.14
CA VAL A 86 1.66 12.30 4.09
C VAL A 86 3.12 12.28 4.52
N HIS A 87 3.39 11.76 5.72
CA HIS A 87 4.76 11.57 6.18
C HIS A 87 5.41 10.39 5.45
N LEU A 88 6.57 10.65 4.85
CA LEU A 88 7.37 9.69 4.10
C LEU A 88 8.65 9.29 4.89
N PRO A 89 9.14 8.05 4.77
CA PRO A 89 10.36 7.58 5.45
C PRO A 89 11.66 8.35 5.15
N ASN A 90 11.71 9.12 4.06
CA ASN A 90 12.82 10.05 3.78
C ASN A 90 12.74 11.37 4.59
N GLY A 91 11.76 11.52 5.49
CA GLY A 91 11.56 12.70 6.34
C GLY A 91 10.80 13.83 5.65
N GLN A 92 10.24 13.63 4.46
CA GLN A 92 9.42 14.62 3.76
C GLN A 92 7.93 14.49 4.12
N LEU A 93 7.25 15.63 4.15
CA LEU A 93 5.79 15.74 4.20
C LEU A 93 5.27 16.17 2.81
N ASP A 94 4.89 15.17 2.01
CA ASP A 94 4.59 15.36 0.58
C ASP A 94 3.53 14.35 0.11
N TYR A 95 3.09 14.44 -1.14
CA TYR A 95 2.19 13.44 -1.73
C TYR A 95 2.92 12.12 -2.01
N LEU A 96 2.20 11.01 -1.85
CA LEU A 96 2.62 9.68 -2.29
C LEU A 96 1.90 9.34 -3.60
N THR A 97 2.62 8.83 -4.59
CA THR A 97 2.06 8.09 -5.73
C THR A 97 2.49 6.63 -5.68
N ILE A 98 1.63 5.72 -6.09
CA ILE A 98 1.92 4.28 -6.11
C ILE A 98 1.15 3.60 -7.24
N GLU A 99 1.80 2.65 -7.92
CA GLU A 99 1.13 1.75 -8.87
C GLU A 99 1.09 0.33 -8.32
N PHE A 100 0.02 -0.41 -8.62
CA PHE A 100 -0.09 -1.84 -8.37
C PHE A 100 -0.57 -2.55 -9.64
N ALA A 101 0.09 -3.65 -10.01
CA ALA A 101 -0.25 -4.49 -11.16
C ALA A 101 -0.43 -5.97 -10.77
N HIS A 102 -1.07 -6.72 -11.67
CA HIS A 102 -1.30 -8.16 -11.70
C HIS A 102 -2.54 -8.71 -10.96
N ASP A 103 -3.38 -7.87 -10.35
CA ASP A 103 -4.71 -8.31 -9.87
C ASP A 103 -5.62 -8.63 -11.06
N SER A 104 -6.29 -9.79 -10.99
CA SER A 104 -7.24 -10.22 -12.03
C SER A 104 -8.55 -9.44 -11.97
N ASN A 105 -8.95 -8.95 -10.79
CA ASN A 105 -10.19 -8.22 -10.56
C ASN A 105 -9.98 -7.11 -9.50
N PRO A 106 -9.25 -6.01 -9.84
CA PRO A 106 -8.99 -4.94 -8.87
C PRO A 106 -10.29 -4.35 -8.32
N PRO A 107 -10.44 -4.21 -6.99
CA PRO A 107 -11.69 -3.82 -6.36
C PRO A 107 -12.05 -2.34 -6.60
N VAL A 108 -11.07 -1.48 -6.92
CA VAL A 108 -11.27 -0.05 -7.15
C VAL A 108 -10.47 0.40 -8.38
N THR A 109 -11.18 0.68 -9.48
CA THR A 109 -10.58 1.02 -10.79
C THR A 109 -11.11 2.32 -11.40
N THR A 110 -12.22 2.86 -10.90
CA THR A 110 -12.82 4.09 -11.42
C THR A 110 -11.96 5.29 -11.06
N VAL A 111 -11.42 5.98 -12.07
CA VAL A 111 -10.64 7.21 -11.89
C VAL A 111 -11.43 8.24 -11.08
N GLY A 112 -10.79 8.79 -10.05
CA GLY A 112 -11.41 9.72 -9.11
C GLY A 112 -11.98 9.08 -7.84
N SER A 113 -12.17 7.77 -7.79
CA SER A 113 -12.58 7.06 -6.56
C SER A 113 -11.54 7.22 -5.45
N ILE A 114 -12.01 7.30 -4.20
CA ILE A 114 -11.18 7.46 -3.00
C ILE A 114 -11.31 6.21 -2.12
N VAL A 115 -10.19 5.74 -1.59
CA VAL A 115 -10.08 4.66 -0.58
C VAL A 115 -9.41 5.22 0.68
N GLN A 116 -9.90 4.86 1.87
CA GLN A 116 -9.41 5.40 3.15
C GLN A 116 -8.33 4.51 3.74
N GLN A 117 -7.41 5.04 4.56
CA GLN A 117 -6.37 4.23 5.20
C GLN A 117 -5.66 3.35 4.16
N GLY A 118 -5.57 2.02 4.28
CA GLY A 118 -6.07 1.09 5.30
C GLY A 118 -7.29 0.24 4.90
N ASP A 119 -7.99 0.61 3.83
CA ASP A 119 -9.04 -0.18 3.17
C ASP A 119 -8.40 -1.06 2.08
N LEU A 120 -9.07 -2.16 1.72
CA LEU A 120 -8.67 -3.01 0.60
C LEU A 120 -8.75 -2.23 -0.73
N CYS A 121 -7.64 -2.13 -1.46
CA CYS A 121 -7.58 -1.40 -2.73
C CYS A 121 -7.10 -2.25 -3.91
N TYR A 122 -6.40 -3.36 -3.66
CA TYR A 122 -5.83 -4.25 -4.68
C TYR A 122 -5.56 -5.65 -4.09
N HIS A 123 -5.12 -6.61 -4.92
CA HIS A 123 -4.57 -7.88 -4.48
C HIS A 123 -3.27 -8.22 -5.22
N THR A 124 -2.47 -9.14 -4.70
CA THR A 124 -1.53 -9.87 -5.58
C THR A 124 -2.32 -10.70 -6.59
N GLY A 125 -1.72 -11.08 -7.71
CA GLY A 125 -2.41 -11.93 -8.66
C GLY A 125 -1.52 -12.41 -9.81
N THR A 126 -2.17 -13.04 -10.80
CA THR A 126 -1.50 -13.67 -11.94
C THR A 126 -1.91 -13.06 -13.29
N TYR A 127 -2.37 -11.81 -13.33
CA TYR A 127 -2.92 -11.22 -14.56
C TYR A 127 -1.85 -10.51 -15.40
N GLY A 128 -1.72 -10.88 -16.67
CA GLY A 128 -0.71 -10.36 -17.60
C GLY A 128 0.51 -11.27 -17.73
N TYR A 129 1.66 -10.70 -18.10
CA TYR A 129 2.90 -11.44 -18.37
C TYR A 129 3.69 -11.76 -17.08
N VAL A 130 3.24 -12.77 -16.34
CA VAL A 130 3.79 -13.12 -15.02
C VAL A 130 4.16 -14.59 -14.89
N THR A 131 5.15 -14.88 -14.05
CA THR A 131 5.61 -16.25 -13.74
C THR A 131 4.87 -16.90 -12.56
N GLY A 132 4.17 -16.10 -11.75
CA GLY A 132 3.42 -16.54 -10.59
C GLY A 132 2.70 -15.38 -9.90
N ASP A 133 1.97 -15.69 -8.84
CA ASP A 133 1.23 -14.71 -8.04
C ASP A 133 2.20 -13.73 -7.36
N HIS A 134 2.02 -12.43 -7.60
CA HIS A 134 2.72 -11.34 -6.91
C HIS A 134 1.96 -10.03 -7.15
N VAL A 135 2.43 -8.93 -6.55
CA VAL A 135 2.12 -7.58 -7.02
C VAL A 135 3.41 -6.95 -7.52
N HIS A 136 3.36 -6.40 -8.72
CA HIS A 136 4.40 -5.52 -9.26
C HIS A 136 4.03 -4.09 -8.91
N THR A 137 4.97 -3.32 -8.34
CA THR A 137 4.67 -2.00 -7.77
C THR A 137 5.89 -1.11 -7.70
N CYS A 138 5.66 0.19 -7.84
CA CYS A 138 6.63 1.26 -7.60
C CYS A 138 5.94 2.43 -6.88
N VAL A 139 6.75 3.26 -6.20
CA VAL A 139 6.28 4.47 -5.51
C VAL A 139 6.99 5.71 -6.02
N GLY A 140 6.34 6.86 -5.86
CA GLY A 140 6.87 8.16 -6.24
C GLY A 140 6.48 9.24 -5.23
N GLN A 141 7.24 10.33 -5.22
CA GLN A 141 7.02 11.47 -4.37
C GLN A 141 6.41 12.63 -5.16
N GLY A 142 5.50 13.37 -4.53
CA GLY A 142 4.79 14.49 -5.14
C GLY A 142 3.55 14.03 -5.91
N VAL A 143 2.96 14.94 -6.68
CA VAL A 143 1.73 14.67 -7.43
C VAL A 143 1.97 13.76 -8.63
N TRP A 144 0.94 13.02 -9.04
CA TRP A 144 0.94 12.11 -10.19
C TRP A 144 1.42 12.79 -11.49
N GLN A 145 2.47 12.22 -12.09
CA GLN A 145 3.09 12.69 -13.34
C GLN A 145 3.00 11.67 -14.49
N GLY A 146 2.29 10.56 -14.27
CA GLY A 146 2.29 9.43 -15.21
C GLY A 146 3.49 8.49 -15.01
N SER A 147 3.51 7.46 -15.85
CA SER A 147 4.58 6.46 -15.92
C SER A 147 5.24 6.52 -17.30
N THR A 148 6.53 6.20 -17.36
CA THR A 148 7.36 6.32 -18.56
C THR A 148 8.32 5.14 -18.69
N SER A 149 8.68 4.80 -19.92
CA SER A 149 9.63 3.73 -20.21
C SER A 149 11.06 4.13 -19.84
N ARG A 150 11.84 3.16 -19.32
CA ARG A 150 13.20 3.36 -18.82
C ARG A 150 14.20 2.47 -19.56
N PRO A 151 15.36 3.00 -20.01
CA PRO A 151 16.44 2.18 -20.56
C PRO A 151 17.03 1.28 -19.45
N PRO A 152 17.58 0.10 -19.78
CA PRO A 152 17.87 -0.38 -21.14
C PRO A 152 16.67 -1.02 -21.87
N ASN A 153 15.71 -1.58 -21.14
CA ASN A 153 14.71 -2.52 -21.69
C ASN A 153 13.34 -1.88 -21.98
N ASN A 154 13.20 -0.55 -21.81
CA ASN A 154 11.96 0.20 -21.94
C ASN A 154 10.86 -0.23 -20.96
N ASN A 155 11.25 -0.82 -19.82
CA ASN A 155 10.37 -1.14 -18.70
C ASN A 155 9.67 0.14 -18.18
N TYR A 156 8.38 0.07 -17.89
CA TYR A 156 7.62 1.23 -17.39
C TYR A 156 7.79 1.41 -15.88
N ASP A 157 7.82 2.67 -15.46
CA ASP A 157 8.05 3.09 -14.08
C ASP A 157 7.51 4.51 -13.89
N LEU A 158 7.17 4.90 -12.66
CA LEU A 158 6.71 6.25 -12.33
C LEU A 158 7.70 7.32 -12.80
N VAL A 159 7.19 8.43 -13.33
CA VAL A 159 8.02 9.59 -13.71
C VAL A 159 8.73 10.16 -12.48
N ASN A 160 7.99 10.29 -11.37
CA ASN A 160 8.39 10.86 -10.09
C ASN A 160 8.86 9.81 -9.05
N ARG A 161 9.36 8.67 -9.52
CA ARG A 161 9.78 7.54 -8.68
C ARG A 161 10.74 7.91 -7.55
N ILE A 162 10.60 7.22 -6.42
CA ILE A 162 11.56 7.19 -5.31
C ILE A 162 11.74 5.74 -4.85
N HIS A 163 12.77 5.47 -4.04
CA HIS A 163 12.96 4.14 -3.48
C HIS A 163 11.80 3.71 -2.59
N TYR A 164 11.45 2.42 -2.60
CA TYR A 164 10.25 1.95 -1.90
C TYR A 164 10.32 2.13 -0.37
N TRP A 165 11.50 1.91 0.20
CA TRP A 165 11.80 2.15 1.63
C TRP A 165 11.88 3.64 2.02
N ASP A 166 11.89 4.55 1.04
CA ASP A 166 11.80 6.00 1.26
C ASP A 166 10.37 6.54 1.08
N GLY A 167 9.46 5.75 0.51
CA GLY A 167 8.05 6.10 0.28
C GLY A 167 7.05 5.56 1.29
N VAL A 168 7.33 4.43 1.97
CA VAL A 168 6.39 3.85 2.96
C VAL A 168 7.06 3.27 4.22
N PHE A 169 6.43 3.51 5.38
CA PHE A 169 6.86 2.96 6.66
C PHE A 169 6.29 1.55 6.93
N VAL A 170 7.06 0.70 7.59
CA VAL A 170 6.70 -0.72 7.83
C VAL A 170 5.95 -0.98 9.14
N ASN A 171 5.29 0.01 9.76
CA ASN A 171 4.54 -0.18 11.02
C ASN A 171 3.46 -1.27 10.90
N ASN A 172 3.50 -2.24 11.83
CA ASN A 172 2.67 -3.46 11.82
C ASN A 172 2.80 -4.28 10.52
N THR A 173 4.02 -4.35 9.99
CA THR A 173 4.43 -5.24 8.90
C THR A 173 5.50 -6.18 9.41
N VAL A 174 5.38 -7.48 9.11
CA VAL A 174 6.46 -8.44 9.34
C VAL A 174 7.38 -8.44 8.13
N ILE A 175 8.64 -8.05 8.28
CA ILE A 175 9.64 -8.23 7.23
C ILE A 175 10.06 -9.70 7.21
N VAL A 176 9.77 -10.37 6.10
CA VAL A 176 10.17 -11.77 5.83
C VAL A 176 11.44 -11.77 5.00
N ASP A 177 11.43 -11.02 3.89
CA ASP A 177 12.61 -10.67 3.12
C ASP A 177 12.42 -9.26 2.52
N GLY A 178 13.30 -8.36 2.92
CA GLY A 178 13.34 -6.96 2.47
C GLY A 178 14.63 -6.59 1.75
N TYR A 179 15.40 -7.59 1.28
CA TYR A 179 16.61 -7.46 0.46
C TYR A 179 17.75 -6.60 1.09
N GLY A 180 17.71 -6.40 2.41
CA GLY A 180 18.69 -5.60 3.15
C GLY A 180 18.48 -4.09 3.10
N HIS A 181 17.39 -3.62 2.48
CA HIS A 181 17.06 -2.20 2.34
C HIS A 181 16.71 -1.52 3.68
N PRO A 182 16.91 -0.20 3.82
CA PRO A 182 16.76 0.53 5.08
C PRO A 182 15.28 0.85 5.39
N TRP A 183 14.45 -0.18 5.52
CA TRP A 183 13.04 -0.07 5.91
C TRP A 183 12.87 0.55 7.30
N LYS A 184 12.05 1.60 7.41
CA LYS A 184 11.85 2.37 8.66
C LYS A 184 10.45 2.16 9.23
N SER A 185 10.33 2.18 10.55
CA SER A 185 9.04 2.37 11.24
C SER A 185 8.91 3.80 11.72
N TRP A 186 7.70 4.36 11.64
CA TRP A 186 7.34 5.62 12.25
C TRP A 186 7.34 5.51 13.78
N THR A 187 7.96 6.48 14.45
CA THR A 187 8.16 6.50 15.91
C THR A 187 7.52 7.70 16.62
N ASP A 188 7.15 8.74 15.88
CA ASP A 188 6.60 9.96 16.45
C ASP A 188 5.17 9.76 16.94
N PRO A 189 4.72 10.48 17.99
CA PRO A 189 3.42 10.24 18.59
C PRO A 189 2.29 10.54 17.61
N SER A 190 1.41 9.56 17.43
CA SER A 190 0.06 9.80 16.92
C SER A 190 -0.75 10.63 17.91
N PRO A 191 -1.78 11.39 17.47
CA PRO A 191 -2.78 11.91 18.37
C PRO A 191 -3.38 10.72 19.14
N PRO A 192 -3.73 10.88 20.43
CA PRO A 192 -4.47 9.84 21.12
C PRO A 192 -5.72 9.52 20.31
N LEU A 193 -5.88 8.27 19.90
CA LEU A 193 -7.04 7.80 19.14
C LEU A 193 -8.29 8.21 19.90
N GLY A 194 -8.96 9.26 19.41
CA GLY A 194 -10.21 9.75 19.97
C GLY A 194 -11.16 8.57 19.97
N SER A 195 -11.48 8.08 21.18
CA SER A 195 -12.07 6.75 21.37
C SER A 195 -13.17 6.52 20.35
N LEU A 196 -13.03 5.49 19.50
CA LEU A 196 -14.14 5.01 18.70
C LEU A 196 -15.22 4.57 19.69
N LYS A 197 -16.16 5.47 19.98
CA LYS A 197 -17.38 5.18 20.70
C LYS A 197 -18.19 4.29 19.80
N SER A 198 -17.93 2.99 19.89
CA SER A 198 -18.79 1.97 19.34
C SER A 198 -20.19 2.26 19.87
N HIS A 199 -21.07 2.71 18.98
CA HIS A 199 -22.49 2.86 19.25
C HIS A 199 -23.10 1.44 19.35
N PHE A 200 -22.76 0.72 20.42
CA PHE A 200 -23.56 -0.40 20.88
C PHE A 200 -24.93 0.17 21.26
N PRO A 201 -26.02 -0.32 20.65
CA PRO A 201 -27.36 0.13 21.02
C PRO A 201 -27.66 -0.31 22.45
N TRP A 202 -28.07 0.64 23.28
CA TRP A 202 -28.42 0.41 24.67
C TRP A 202 -29.63 -0.53 24.78
N VAL A 203 -29.42 -1.78 25.15
CA VAL A 203 -30.50 -2.63 25.68
C VAL A 203 -30.69 -2.25 27.15
N LEU A 204 -31.67 -1.39 27.39
CA LEU A 204 -32.24 -1.17 28.72
C LEU A 204 -32.88 -2.47 29.22
N TYR A 205 -32.39 -3.02 30.34
CA TYR A 205 -33.24 -3.82 31.23
C TYR A 205 -32.90 -3.55 32.70
N ALA A 206 -33.91 -3.75 33.57
CA ALA A 206 -34.03 -2.95 34.78
C ALA A 206 -33.44 -3.57 36.07
N ARG A 207 -32.79 -2.69 36.84
CA ARG A 207 -32.94 -2.43 38.30
C ARG A 207 -33.63 -3.49 39.19
N LYS A 208 -33.00 -3.73 40.36
CA LYS A 208 -33.37 -4.65 41.49
C LYS A 208 -33.11 -6.13 41.14
N LEU A 209 -32.52 -6.93 42.03
CA LEU A 209 -32.73 -7.01 43.48
C LEU A 209 -31.46 -6.88 44.33
N ARG A 210 -31.63 -6.46 45.59
CA ARG A 210 -30.63 -6.54 46.67
C ARG A 210 -31.39 -6.94 47.94
N HIS A 211 -30.89 -7.93 48.67
CA HIS A 211 -31.38 -8.45 49.96
C HIS A 211 -32.76 -9.16 49.98
N GLN A 212 -32.73 -10.48 50.17
CA GLN A 212 -32.97 -11.08 51.48
C GLN A 212 -31.79 -12.00 51.82
#